data_AF-A0A2W6C8J1-F1
#
_entry.id   AF-A0A2W6C8J1-F1
#
_cell.length_a   1.000
_cell.length_b   1.000
_cell.length_c   1.000
_cell.angle_alpha   90.00
_cell.angle_beta   90.00
_cell.angle_gamma   90.00
#
_symmetry.space_group_name_H-M   'P 1'
#
loop_
_entity.id
_entity.type
_entity.pdbx_description
1 polymer ?
#
loop_
_entity_poly.entity_id
_entity_poly.type
_entity_poly.pdbx_seq_one_letter_code
_entity_poly.pdbx_strand_id
1 'polypeptide(L)' 'MQPIDGIHHITLITADAPRNVDFYARVLGLRMVKKTVNQDDPSVYHLFYSDEDGSPGADITFFEYPG' A
#
# COMPACT_ATOMS: atom_id res chain seq x y z
N MET A 1 25.31 -13.67 -11.29
CA MET A 1 24.25 -12.71 -10.91
C MET A 1 23.03 -13.53 -10.55
N GLN A 2 22.42 -13.28 -9.39
CA GLN A 2 21.11 -13.87 -9.09
C GLN A 2 20.04 -13.14 -9.93
N PRO A 3 19.08 -13.84 -10.54
CA PRO A 3 17.97 -13.19 -11.25
C PRO A 3 17.06 -12.43 -10.27
N ILE A 4 16.37 -11.41 -10.77
CA ILE A 4 15.29 -10.72 -10.04
C ILE A 4 13.98 -11.40 -10.41
N ASP A 5 13.25 -11.90 -9.42
CA ASP A 5 12.04 -12.70 -9.64
C ASP A 5 10.82 -11.88 -10.09
N GLY A 6 10.85 -10.56 -9.89
CA GLY A 6 9.81 -9.64 -10.35
C GLY A 6 9.65 -8.41 -9.48
N ILE A 7 8.51 -7.73 -9.62
CA ILE A 7 8.09 -6.65 -8.73
C ILE A 7 7.65 -7.28 -7.41
N HIS A 8 8.12 -6.73 -6.29
CA HIS A 8 7.61 -7.11 -4.97
C HIS A 8 6.42 -6.25 -4.55
N HIS A 9 6.55 -4.92 -4.68
CA HIS A 9 5.50 -3.96 -4.38
C HIS A 9 5.78 -2.62 -5.07
N ILE A 10 4.77 -1.76 -5.15
CA ILE A 10 4.91 -0.36 -5.60
C ILE A 10 4.38 0.56 -4.49
N THR A 11 5.10 1.64 -4.19
CA THR A 11 4.72 2.64 -3.18
C THR A 11 4.40 3.98 -3.82
N LEU A 12 3.29 4.60 -3.41
CA LEU A 12 2.77 5.86 -3.92
C LEU A 12 2.43 6.82 -2.77
N ILE A 13 2.01 8.05 -3.10
CA ILE A 13 1.53 9.06 -2.15
C ILE A 13 0.03 9.29 -2.37
N THR A 14 -0.73 9.42 -1.28
CA THR A 14 -2.12 9.88 -1.27
C THR A 14 -2.28 11.10 -0.37
N ALA A 15 -3.22 11.99 -0.67
CA ALA A 15 -3.54 13.14 0.18
C ALA A 15 -4.69 12.88 1.16
N ASP A 16 -5.45 11.79 0.95
CA ASP A 16 -6.63 11.44 1.75
C ASP A 16 -6.66 9.91 1.89
N ALA A 17 -6.35 9.41 3.08
CA ALA A 17 -6.35 7.99 3.41
C ALA A 17 -7.77 7.39 3.33
N PRO A 18 -8.82 7.96 3.94
CA PRO A 18 -10.19 7.45 3.78
C PRO A 18 -10.61 7.24 2.32
N ARG A 19 -10.38 8.25 1.45
CA ARG A 19 -10.72 8.15 0.02
C ARG A 19 -9.86 7.11 -0.71
N ASN A 20 -8.61 6.96 -0.31
CA ASN A 20 -7.73 5.91 -0.80
C ASN A 20 -8.25 4.52 -0.43
N VAL A 21 -8.67 4.30 0.82
CA VAL A 21 -9.29 3.03 1.26
C VAL A 21 -10.56 2.74 0.46
N ASP A 22 -11.43 3.74 0.30
CA ASP A 22 -12.67 3.57 -0.45
C ASP A 22 -12.38 3.11 -1.90
N PHE A 23 -11.36 3.66 -2.54
CA PHE A 23 -11.00 3.25 -3.89
C PHE A 23 -10.34 1.86 -3.93
N TYR A 24 -9.23 1.67 -3.23
CA TYR A 24 -8.42 0.45 -3.35
C TYR A 24 -9.11 -0.77 -2.73
N ALA A 25 -9.84 -0.60 -1.61
CA ALA A 25 -10.54 -1.71 -0.98
C ALA A 25 -11.95 -1.92 -1.52
N ARG A 26 -12.74 -0.86 -1.75
CA ARG A 26 -14.15 -1.03 -2.13
C ARG A 26 -14.40 -1.04 -3.63
N VAL A 27 -13.70 -0.18 -4.40
CA VAL A 27 -13.87 -0.14 -5.86
C VAL A 27 -13.03 -1.21 -6.54
N LEU A 28 -11.75 -1.34 -6.18
CA LEU A 28 -10.85 -2.33 -6.77
C LEU A 28 -10.91 -3.70 -6.08
N GLY A 29 -11.47 -3.78 -4.87
CA GLY A 29 -11.63 -5.05 -4.18
C GLY A 29 -10.35 -5.62 -3.56
N LEU A 30 -9.28 -4.83 -3.41
CA LEU A 30 -8.05 -5.30 -2.78
C LEU A 30 -8.24 -5.43 -1.26
N ARG A 31 -7.54 -6.39 -0.65
CA ARG A 31 -7.54 -6.54 0.80
C ARG A 31 -6.58 -5.52 1.40
N MET A 32 -7.04 -4.71 2.37
CA MET A 32 -6.10 -3.96 3.21
C MET A 32 -5.38 -4.94 4.14
N VAL A 33 -4.15 -5.32 3.79
CA VAL A 33 -3.38 -6.31 4.54
C VAL A 33 -2.61 -5.70 5.71
N LYS A 34 -2.34 -4.39 5.67
CA LYS A 34 -1.67 -3.69 6.78
C LYS A 34 -2.01 -2.20 6.81
N LYS A 35 -2.23 -1.69 8.02
CA LYS A 35 -2.26 -0.26 8.35
C LYS A 35 -1.18 0.01 9.39
N THR A 36 -0.18 0.80 9.04
CA THR A 36 0.95 1.14 9.92
C THR A 36 1.34 2.60 9.67
N VAL A 37 2.50 2.99 10.20
CA VAL A 37 3.14 4.28 9.94
C VAL A 37 4.41 4.09 9.12
N ASN A 38 4.85 5.15 8.43
CA ASN A 38 6.16 5.20 7.79
C ASN A 38 7.25 5.04 8.86
N GLN A 39 8.20 4.13 8.62
CA GLN A 39 9.28 3.86 9.56
C GLN A 39 10.28 5.02 9.68
N ASP A 40 10.38 5.85 8.63
CA ASP A 40 11.19 7.06 8.62
C ASP A 40 10.46 8.26 9.26
N ASP A 41 9.12 8.26 9.24
CA ASP A 41 8.27 9.29 9.83
C ASP A 41 6.98 8.68 10.43
N PRO A 42 6.98 8.38 11.74
CA PRO A 42 5.82 7.76 12.41
C PRO A 42 4.54 8.62 12.42
N SER A 43 4.59 9.88 11.98
CA SER A 43 3.40 10.72 11.83
C SER A 43 2.61 10.46 10.54
N VAL A 44 3.23 9.78 9.57
CA VAL A 44 2.67 9.51 8.24
C VAL A 44 2.10 8.10 8.19
N TYR A 45 0.83 7.94 7.79
CA TYR A 45 0.27 6.61 7.57
C TYR A 45 0.94 5.91 6.40
N HIS A 46 1.11 4.59 6.53
CA HIS A 46 1.53 3.69 5.47
C HIS A 46 0.49 2.56 5.33
N LEU A 47 -0.27 2.62 4.24
CA LEU A 47 -1.38 1.71 3.94
C LEU A 47 -0.92 0.66 2.92
N PHE A 48 -1.25 -0.61 3.15
CA PHE A 48 -0.90 -1.72 2.26
C PHE A 48 -2.16 -2.41 1.79
N TYR A 49 -2.26 -2.61 0.47
CA TYR A 49 -3.32 -3.36 -0.18
C TYR A 49 -2.72 -4.48 -1.02
N SER A 50 -3.35 -5.65 -1.01
CA SER A 50 -2.86 -6.84 -1.72
C SER A 50 -3.99 -7.81 -2.08
N ASP A 51 -3.59 -8.98 -2.57
CA ASP A 51 -4.44 -10.17 -2.58
C ASP A 51 -4.72 -10.70 -1.15
N GLU A 52 -5.38 -11.85 -1.04
CA GLU A 52 -5.79 -12.39 0.26
C GLU A 52 -4.61 -12.83 1.12
N ASP A 53 -3.49 -13.22 0.50
CA ASP A 53 -2.32 -13.82 1.13
C ASP A 53 -1.15 -12.83 1.33
N GLY A 54 -1.21 -11.64 0.73
CA GLY A 54 -0.12 -10.66 0.76
C GLY A 54 1.05 -11.05 -0.14
N SER A 55 0.77 -11.61 -1.32
CA SER A 55 1.78 -12.19 -2.21
C SER A 55 2.74 -11.12 -2.80
N PRO A 56 4.05 -11.40 -2.92
CA PRO A 56 4.97 -10.54 -3.66
C PRO A 56 4.48 -10.30 -5.09
N GLY A 57 4.40 -9.03 -5.49
CA GLY A 57 3.90 -8.59 -6.79
C GLY A 57 2.42 -8.19 -6.82
N ALA A 58 1.65 -8.53 -5.78
CA ALA A 58 0.27 -8.06 -5.59
C ALA A 58 0.18 -6.79 -4.73
N ASP A 59 1.21 -6.50 -3.95
CA ASP A 59 1.24 -5.38 -3.00
C ASP A 59 1.33 -4.00 -3.67
N ILE A 60 0.40 -3.12 -3.31
CA ILE A 60 0.47 -1.68 -3.56
C ILE A 60 0.32 -0.92 -2.24
N THR A 61 1.19 0.08 -2.02
CA THR A 61 1.24 0.80 -0.75
C THR A 61 1.21 2.31 -0.91
N PHE A 62 0.73 3.01 0.12
CA PHE A 62 0.53 4.46 0.11
C PHE A 62 1.04 5.12 1.37
N PHE A 63 1.82 6.18 1.22
CA PHE A 63 2.05 7.16 2.28
C PHE A 63 1.00 8.27 2.21
N GLU A 64 0.41 8.64 3.35
CA GLU A 64 -0.53 9.77 3.42
C GLU A 64 0.19 11.08 3.73
N TYR A 65 0.12 12.03 2.79
CA TYR A 65 0.55 13.40 2.97
C TYR A 65 -0.62 14.34 2.62
N PRO A 66 -1.41 14.79 3.61
CA PRO A 66 -2.50 15.73 3.38
C PRO A 66 -2.00 17.02 2.72
N GLY A 67 -2.73 17.47 1.69
CA GLY A 67 -2.44 18.71 0.96
C GLY A 67 -2.95 19.96 1.64
#